data_AF-A0A847CKC5-F1
#
_entry.id   AF-A0A847CKC5-F1
#
_cell.length_a   1.000
_cell.length_b   1.000
_cell.length_c   1.000
_cell.angle_alpha   90.00
_cell.angle_beta   90.00
_cell.angle_gamma   90.00
#
_symmetry.space_group_name_H-M   'P 1'
#
loop_
_entity.id
_entity.type
_entity.pdbx_description
1 polymer ?
#
loop_
_entity_poly.entity_id
_entity_poly.type
_entity_poly.pdbx_seq_one_letter_code
_entity_poly.pdbx_strand_id
1 'polypeptide(L)'
;MKKSKFLLTFMIALILLTACANSSSQESNNSELPNNSDVEKTTEPTDSNNSETEKAIVSVDYSSDDILSKYTSFTGFIDFEDENSQEIIFTTNVPVKDFKFIEVGYEEKDTDVVFFKDKVLYSQEELTPEKPFTVSWMEQGSIPNRGISYIDETDTTRYFYIIMSGEDGSLLLVEFENE
;
A
#
# COMPACT_ATOMS: atom_id res chain seq x y z
N MET A 1 9.56 44.56 -2.00
CA MET A 1 8.27 45.07 -1.47
C MET A 1 7.63 43.97 -0.64
N LYS A 2 7.29 44.28 0.61
CA LYS A 2 7.03 43.34 1.70
C LYS A 2 5.60 42.80 1.59
N LYS A 3 5.43 41.50 1.26
CA LYS A 3 4.10 40.85 1.22
C LYS A 3 3.64 40.57 2.65
N SER A 4 2.61 41.28 3.11
CA SER A 4 1.98 41.05 4.42
C SER A 4 0.86 40.02 4.29
N LYS A 5 0.75 39.20 5.32
CA LYS A 5 0.16 37.87 5.37
C LYS A 5 -1.37 37.89 5.51
N PHE A 6 -1.96 36.90 4.85
CA PHE A 6 -3.34 36.44 4.92
C PHE A 6 -3.65 35.94 6.34
N LEU A 7 -4.79 36.37 6.91
CA LEU A 7 -5.31 35.84 8.17
C LEU A 7 -6.84 35.86 8.11
N LEU A 8 -7.46 34.70 7.84
CA LEU A 8 -8.87 34.50 8.16
C LEU A 8 -9.12 33.08 8.64
N THR A 9 -9.83 33.03 9.75
CA THR A 9 -9.83 32.01 10.81
C THR A 9 -10.74 30.82 10.48
N PHE A 10 -10.28 29.61 10.80
CA PHE A 10 -11.04 28.35 10.80
C PHE A 10 -12.17 28.38 11.85
N MET A 11 -13.38 27.96 11.47
CA MET A 11 -14.49 27.67 12.40
C MET A 11 -14.81 26.17 12.32
N ILE A 12 -14.38 25.44 13.35
CA ILE A 12 -14.62 24.01 13.55
C ILE A 12 -15.95 23.86 14.30
N ALA A 13 -16.90 23.11 13.74
CA ALA A 13 -18.13 22.72 14.42
C ALA A 13 -18.04 21.26 14.87
N LEU A 14 -17.93 21.06 16.19
CA LEU A 14 -18.01 19.76 16.86
C LEU A 14 -19.50 19.35 16.98
N ILE A 15 -19.86 18.15 16.52
CA ILE A 15 -21.16 17.53 16.84
C ILE A 15 -20.90 16.18 17.50
N LEU A 16 -21.16 16.10 18.80
CA LEU A 16 -21.21 14.88 19.60
C LEU A 16 -22.61 14.27 19.51
N LEU A 17 -22.72 12.99 19.21
CA LEU A 17 -23.93 12.22 19.46
C LEU A 17 -23.63 10.99 20.32
N THR A 18 -24.38 10.94 21.42
CA THR A 18 -24.30 10.07 22.58
C THR A 18 -24.89 8.69 22.34
N ALA A 19 -24.29 7.73 23.04
CA ALA A 19 -24.69 6.33 23.21
C ALA A 19 -26.11 6.13 23.77
N CYS A 20 -26.69 4.98 23.42
CA CYS A 20 -27.61 4.24 24.28
C CYS A 20 -27.21 2.76 24.28
N ALA A 21 -26.71 2.30 25.43
CA ALA A 21 -26.67 0.90 25.81
C ALA A 21 -28.11 0.43 26.13
N ASN A 22 -28.45 -0.84 25.86
CA ASN A 22 -28.85 -1.73 26.96
C ASN A 22 -28.83 -3.20 26.55
N SER A 23 -28.42 -4.01 27.52
CA SER A 23 -28.38 -5.46 27.56
C SER A 23 -29.75 -6.11 27.74
N SER A 24 -29.90 -7.35 27.26
CA SER A 24 -30.71 -8.35 27.97
C SER A 24 -30.13 -9.75 27.74
N SER A 25 -29.98 -10.48 28.82
CA SER A 25 -29.43 -11.83 28.96
C SER A 25 -30.52 -12.88 29.22
N GLN A 26 -30.15 -14.16 28.95
CA GLN A 26 -30.76 -15.45 29.38
C GLN A 26 -32.07 -15.84 28.66
N GLU A 27 -32.37 -17.10 28.32
CA GLU A 27 -32.24 -18.41 28.99
C GLU A 27 -32.08 -19.55 27.95
N SER A 28 -31.19 -20.52 28.15
CA SER A 28 -31.43 -21.86 28.75
C SER A 28 -32.36 -22.78 27.95
N ASN A 29 -31.83 -23.91 27.46
CA ASN A 29 -32.35 -25.25 27.80
C ASN A 29 -31.48 -26.36 27.21
N ASN A 30 -30.86 -27.14 28.10
CA ASN A 30 -30.30 -28.46 27.82
C ASN A 30 -31.42 -29.49 27.60
N SER A 31 -31.18 -30.46 26.73
CA SER A 31 -31.80 -31.79 26.81
C SER A 31 -30.77 -32.85 26.46
N GLU A 32 -30.81 -33.96 27.18
CA GLU A 32 -29.76 -34.96 27.40
C GLU A 32 -29.90 -36.19 26.47
N LEU A 33 -28.78 -36.89 26.29
CA LEU A 33 -28.48 -38.10 25.47
C LEU A 33 -29.32 -39.36 25.86
N PRO A 34 -29.33 -40.48 25.09
CA PRO A 34 -28.18 -41.43 25.01
C PRO A 34 -28.11 -42.22 23.65
N ASN A 35 -27.19 -43.11 23.27
CA ASN A 35 -26.08 -43.84 23.87
C ASN A 35 -25.22 -44.49 22.74
N ASN A 36 -23.95 -44.76 23.05
CA ASN A 36 -23.12 -45.92 22.66
C ASN A 36 -22.35 -46.01 21.30
N SER A 37 -21.03 -45.82 21.44
CA SER A 37 -19.89 -46.65 21.01
C SER A 37 -19.92 -47.44 19.69
N ASP A 38 -18.96 -47.17 18.80
CA ASP A 38 -17.86 -48.09 18.49
C ASP A 38 -16.77 -47.45 17.61
N VAL A 39 -15.55 -47.90 17.82
CA VAL A 39 -14.28 -47.45 17.24
C VAL A 39 -14.10 -48.04 15.84
N GLU A 40 -13.76 -47.22 14.84
CA GLU A 40 -12.94 -47.70 13.73
C GLU A 40 -11.97 -46.60 13.24
N LYS A 41 -10.70 -46.99 13.22
CA LYS A 41 -9.53 -46.23 12.82
C LYS A 41 -9.40 -46.34 11.30
N THR A 42 -9.65 -45.27 10.58
CA THR A 42 -9.20 -45.11 9.19
C THR A 42 -8.40 -43.83 9.06
N THR A 43 -7.10 -44.03 8.86
CA THR A 43 -6.13 -43.04 8.41
C THR A 43 -6.43 -42.66 6.96
N GLU A 44 -6.92 -41.44 6.72
CA GLU A 44 -6.81 -40.76 5.44
C GLU A 44 -5.82 -39.59 5.59
N PRO A 45 -4.77 -39.48 4.76
CA PRO A 45 -3.99 -38.27 4.66
C PRO A 45 -4.79 -37.31 3.76
N THR A 46 -5.55 -36.39 4.34
CA THR A 46 -6.01 -35.22 3.59
C THR A 46 -4.93 -34.15 3.71
N ASP A 47 -3.83 -34.32 2.98
CA ASP A 47 -2.99 -33.19 2.57
C ASP A 47 -3.78 -32.42 1.51
N SER A 48 -4.69 -31.56 1.98
CA SER A 48 -5.17 -30.42 1.21
C SER A 48 -4.57 -29.18 1.83
N ASN A 49 -3.26 -29.01 1.64
CA ASN A 49 -2.67 -27.68 1.71
C ASN A 49 -3.23 -26.88 0.53
N ASN A 50 -4.41 -26.30 0.72
CA ASN A 50 -4.89 -25.17 -0.06
C ASN A 50 -3.96 -24.00 0.28
N SER A 51 -2.78 -23.97 -0.34
CA SER A 51 -1.88 -22.83 -0.31
C SER A 51 -2.51 -21.76 -1.20
N GLU A 52 -3.46 -21.01 -0.67
CA GLU A 52 -3.87 -19.76 -1.30
C GLU A 52 -2.61 -18.89 -1.40
N THR A 53 -2.23 -18.54 -2.64
CA THR A 53 -1.11 -17.64 -2.87
C THR A 53 -1.44 -16.31 -2.20
N GLU A 54 -0.57 -15.86 -1.29
CA GLU A 54 -0.74 -14.58 -0.61
C GLU A 54 -0.68 -13.43 -1.62
N LYS A 55 -1.64 -12.51 -1.54
CA LYS A 55 -1.72 -11.34 -2.41
C LYS A 55 -0.53 -10.41 -2.17
N ALA A 56 0.11 -9.96 -3.24
CA ALA A 56 1.16 -8.95 -3.16
C ALA A 56 0.60 -7.58 -2.74
N ILE A 57 1.28 -6.96 -1.79
CA ILE A 57 1.01 -5.60 -1.29
C ILE A 57 2.34 -4.86 -1.27
N VAL A 58 2.51 -3.93 -2.22
CA VAL A 58 3.63 -2.99 -2.22
C VAL A 58 3.18 -1.70 -1.55
N SER A 59 4.00 -1.17 -0.66
CA SER A 59 3.77 0.08 0.07
C SER A 59 4.89 1.08 -0.17
N VAL A 60 4.61 2.36 0.02
CA VAL A 60 5.58 3.46 -0.08
C VAL A 60 5.51 4.30 1.18
N ASP A 61 6.66 4.65 1.74
CA ASP A 61 6.79 5.51 2.90
C ASP A 61 7.96 6.48 2.72
N TYR A 62 7.99 7.54 3.51
CA TYR A 62 9.22 8.30 3.69
C TYR A 62 10.26 7.42 4.38
N SER A 63 11.48 7.42 3.82
CA SER A 63 12.61 6.75 4.44
C SER A 63 12.96 7.44 5.76
N SER A 64 13.16 6.65 6.80
CA SER A 64 13.58 7.11 8.12
C SER A 64 14.51 6.10 8.75
N ASP A 65 15.38 6.53 9.67
CA ASP A 65 16.30 5.64 10.38
C ASP A 65 15.57 4.47 11.08
N ASP A 66 14.37 4.72 11.61
CA ASP A 66 13.53 3.71 12.26
C ASP A 66 13.04 2.64 11.29
N ILE A 67 12.76 3.00 10.03
CA ILE A 67 12.38 2.04 8.99
C ILE A 67 13.62 1.33 8.45
N LEU A 68 14.66 2.09 8.11
CA LEU A 68 15.89 1.57 7.51
C LEU A 68 16.61 0.58 8.43
N SER A 69 16.63 0.84 9.75
CA SER A 69 17.27 -0.04 10.74
C SER A 69 16.66 -1.44 10.85
N LYS A 70 15.45 -1.65 10.29
CA LYS A 70 14.81 -2.97 10.21
C LYS A 70 15.44 -3.87 9.14
N TYR A 71 16.19 -3.30 8.20
CA TYR A 71 16.74 -4.00 7.05
C TYR A 71 18.27 -4.01 7.11
N THR A 72 18.87 -5.14 6.71
CA THR A 72 20.32 -5.26 6.62
C THR A 72 20.89 -4.68 5.33
N SER A 73 20.04 -4.54 4.30
CA SER A 73 20.41 -4.00 3.00
C SER A 73 19.19 -3.47 2.26
N PHE A 74 19.41 -2.49 1.40
CA PHE A 74 18.43 -1.97 0.45
C PHE A 74 19.14 -1.69 -0.88
N THR A 75 18.36 -1.64 -1.95
CA THR A 75 18.83 -1.09 -3.22
C THR A 75 18.40 0.37 -3.30
N GLY A 76 19.24 1.26 -3.83
CA GLY A 76 18.93 2.68 -3.95
C GLY A 76 18.98 3.19 -5.39
N PHE A 77 18.15 4.17 -5.70
CA PHE A 77 18.16 4.93 -6.95
C PHE A 77 18.06 6.44 -6.68
N ILE A 78 18.84 7.24 -7.41
CA ILE A 78 18.77 8.70 -7.32
C ILE A 78 17.98 9.20 -8.54
N ASP A 79 16.73 9.60 -8.33
CA ASP A 79 15.91 10.25 -9.37
C ASP A 79 16.20 11.76 -9.40
N PHE A 80 16.22 12.38 -8.21
CA PHE A 80 16.61 13.78 -8.03
C PHE A 80 17.86 13.91 -7.15
N GLU A 81 18.83 14.68 -7.63
CA GLU A 81 20.02 15.09 -6.88
C GLU A 81 19.89 16.58 -6.53
N ASP A 82 18.97 16.88 -5.60
CA ASP A 82 18.68 18.24 -5.12
C ASP A 82 18.63 18.27 -3.59
N GLU A 83 18.93 19.43 -2.99
CA GLU A 83 18.90 19.61 -1.52
C GLU A 83 17.50 19.46 -0.91
N ASN A 84 16.45 19.58 -1.72
CA ASN A 84 15.05 19.42 -1.32
C ASN A 84 14.50 18.02 -1.64
N SER A 85 15.33 17.13 -2.18
CA SER A 85 14.95 15.74 -2.37
C SER A 85 14.73 15.04 -1.02
N GLN A 86 13.75 14.16 -0.99
CA GLN A 86 13.39 13.32 0.14
C GLN A 86 13.65 11.88 -0.25
N GLU A 87 14.17 11.08 0.67
CA GLU A 87 14.29 9.65 0.40
C GLU A 87 12.96 8.96 0.73
N ILE A 88 12.45 8.16 -0.20
CA ILE A 88 11.29 7.29 -0.03
C ILE A 88 11.71 5.83 -0.12
N ILE A 89 10.93 4.93 0.48
CA ILE A 89 11.20 3.50 0.51
C ILE A 89 9.98 2.71 0.06
N PHE A 90 10.21 1.75 -0.84
CA PHE A 90 9.23 0.77 -1.27
C PHE A 90 9.47 -0.55 -0.54
N THR A 91 8.41 -1.09 0.05
CA THR A 91 8.42 -2.38 0.77
C THR A 91 7.32 -3.29 0.21
N THR A 92 7.43 -4.59 0.46
CA THR A 92 6.42 -5.58 0.05
C THR A 92 6.25 -6.66 1.11
N ASN A 93 5.06 -7.26 1.23
CA ASN A 93 4.79 -8.39 2.12
C ASN A 93 5.31 -9.73 1.55
N VAL A 94 5.27 -9.88 0.22
CA VAL A 94 5.78 -11.04 -0.52
C VAL A 94 6.60 -10.58 -1.73
N PRO A 95 7.52 -11.40 -2.26
CA PRO A 95 8.30 -11.01 -3.43
C PRO A 95 7.42 -10.68 -4.65
N VAL A 96 7.74 -9.60 -5.36
CA VAL A 96 7.12 -9.21 -6.63
C VAL A 96 8.15 -9.13 -7.74
N LYS A 97 7.80 -9.61 -8.93
CA LYS A 97 8.74 -9.71 -10.06
C LYS A 97 8.74 -8.43 -10.89
N ASP A 98 9.82 -8.21 -11.63
CA ASP A 98 9.95 -7.15 -12.63
C ASP A 98 9.56 -5.76 -12.07
N PHE A 99 10.03 -5.47 -10.86
CA PHE A 99 9.76 -4.22 -10.17
C PHE A 99 10.46 -3.07 -10.88
N LYS A 100 9.70 -2.02 -11.20
CA LYS A 100 10.18 -0.83 -11.90
C LYS A 100 9.73 0.43 -11.17
N PHE A 101 10.63 1.40 -11.11
CA PHE A 101 10.28 2.78 -10.84
C PHE A 101 10.10 3.51 -12.16
N ILE A 102 8.97 4.20 -12.32
CA ILE A 102 8.51 4.72 -13.60
C ILE A 102 8.18 6.21 -13.52
N GLU A 103 8.32 6.87 -14.66
CA GLU A 103 7.71 8.14 -14.97
C GLU A 103 6.27 7.91 -15.41
N VAL A 104 5.34 8.68 -14.83
CA VAL A 104 3.92 8.60 -15.10
C VAL A 104 3.51 9.82 -15.91
N GLY A 105 2.97 9.57 -17.10
CA GLY A 105 2.34 10.58 -17.94
C GLY A 105 0.84 10.67 -17.66
N TYR A 106 0.22 11.75 -18.12
CA TYR A 106 -1.22 11.94 -18.05
C TYR A 106 -1.78 12.58 -19.31
N GLU A 107 -3.03 12.26 -19.63
CA GLU A 107 -3.84 12.91 -20.65
C GLU A 107 -5.16 13.38 -20.02
N GLU A 108 -5.59 14.60 -20.36
CA GLU A 108 -6.93 15.07 -20.03
C GLU A 108 -7.91 14.62 -21.12
N LYS A 109 -8.88 13.77 -20.76
CA LYS A 109 -9.95 13.29 -21.63
C LYS A 109 -11.29 13.78 -21.09
N ASP A 110 -11.82 14.84 -21.71
CA ASP A 110 -13.05 15.52 -21.31
C ASP A 110 -13.06 15.95 -19.84
N THR A 111 -13.65 15.15 -18.94
CA THR A 111 -13.71 15.40 -17.49
C THR A 111 -12.78 14.52 -16.67
N ASP A 112 -12.11 13.56 -17.30
CA ASP A 112 -11.29 12.56 -16.64
C ASP A 112 -9.81 12.76 -16.97
N VAL A 113 -8.95 12.35 -16.05
CA VAL A 113 -7.51 12.29 -16.26
C VAL A 113 -7.13 10.82 -16.38
N VAL A 114 -6.50 10.45 -17.49
CA VAL A 114 -5.98 9.10 -17.73
C VAL A 114 -4.48 9.11 -17.51
N PHE A 115 -3.99 8.22 -16.66
CA PHE A 115 -2.56 8.03 -16.40
C PHE A 115 -2.02 6.88 -17.24
N PHE A 116 -0.76 6.99 -17.66
CA PHE A 116 -0.06 5.93 -18.38
C PHE A 116 1.43 5.93 -17.98
N LYS A 117 2.07 4.77 -18.13
CA LYS A 117 3.51 4.64 -17.98
C LYS A 117 4.19 5.32 -19.18
N ASP A 118 4.90 6.40 -18.93
CA ASP A 118 5.66 7.10 -19.97
C ASP A 118 7.05 6.44 -20.15
N LYS A 119 7.83 6.37 -19.07
CA LYS A 119 9.21 5.87 -19.11
C LYS A 119 9.56 5.01 -17.91
N VAL A 120 10.42 4.01 -18.11
CA VAL A 120 11.06 3.27 -17.01
C VAL A 120 12.35 3.99 -16.60
N LEU A 121 12.44 4.37 -15.33
CA LEU A 121 13.58 5.11 -14.77
C LEU A 121 14.57 4.17 -14.08
N TYR A 122 14.06 3.13 -13.42
CA TYR A 122 14.84 2.08 -12.79
C TYR A 122 14.10 0.73 -12.89
N SER A 123 14.83 -0.37 -12.92
CA SER A 123 14.28 -1.73 -12.90
C SER A 123 15.16 -2.68 -12.11
N GLN A 124 14.54 -3.60 -11.38
CA GLN A 124 15.17 -4.76 -10.78
C GLN A 124 14.32 -6.01 -10.99
N GLU A 125 14.96 -7.18 -11.01
CA GLU A 125 14.27 -8.45 -11.29
C GLU A 125 13.19 -8.77 -10.26
N GLU A 126 13.41 -8.39 -9.00
CA GLU A 126 12.50 -8.67 -7.90
C GLU A 126 12.62 -7.59 -6.82
N LEU A 127 11.50 -7.23 -6.19
CA LEU A 127 11.46 -6.55 -4.89
C LEU A 127 11.05 -7.58 -3.84
N THR A 128 11.85 -7.76 -2.79
CA THR A 128 11.56 -8.74 -1.72
C THR A 128 11.31 -8.05 -0.37
N PRO A 129 10.60 -8.69 0.57
CA PRO A 129 10.38 -8.15 1.91
C PRO A 129 11.69 -7.83 2.65
N GLU A 130 12.75 -8.60 2.43
CA GLU A 130 14.03 -8.44 3.15
C GLU A 130 14.93 -7.36 2.55
N LYS A 131 14.69 -6.98 1.29
CA LYS A 131 15.52 -6.05 0.54
C LYS A 131 14.66 -4.99 -0.13
N PRO A 132 14.23 -3.96 0.63
CA PRO A 132 13.44 -2.87 0.08
C PRO A 132 14.24 -2.00 -0.89
N PHE A 133 13.53 -1.14 -1.61
CA PHE A 133 14.09 -0.25 -2.61
C PHE A 133 13.88 1.21 -2.20
N THR A 134 14.95 2.00 -2.13
CA THR A 134 14.88 3.43 -1.81
C THR A 134 15.07 4.30 -3.05
N VAL A 135 14.42 5.46 -3.05
CA VAL A 135 14.53 6.45 -4.13
C VAL A 135 14.74 7.84 -3.53
N SER A 136 15.75 8.57 -4.01
CA SER A 136 15.80 10.02 -3.82
C SER A 136 14.76 10.67 -4.71
N TRP A 137 13.66 11.13 -4.12
CA TRP A 137 12.44 11.57 -4.78
C TRP A 137 12.08 13.01 -4.39
N MET A 138 11.35 13.69 -5.26
CA MET A 138 10.81 15.02 -4.98
C MET A 138 9.42 15.13 -5.60
N GLU A 139 8.46 15.63 -4.81
CA GLU A 139 7.14 15.97 -5.31
C GLU A 139 7.23 17.12 -6.33
N GLN A 140 6.59 16.96 -7.47
CA GLN A 140 6.65 17.92 -8.57
C GLN A 140 5.25 18.38 -8.97
N GLY A 141 4.78 19.44 -8.31
CA GLY A 141 3.46 19.99 -8.57
C GLY A 141 2.33 19.08 -8.06
N SER A 142 1.13 19.28 -8.59
CA SER A 142 -0.08 18.63 -8.07
C SER A 142 -0.50 17.38 -8.86
N ILE A 143 0.10 17.13 -10.02
CA ILE A 143 -0.20 15.97 -10.86
C ILE A 143 0.91 14.93 -10.65
N PRO A 144 0.58 13.70 -10.24
CA PRO A 144 1.56 12.63 -10.07
C PRO A 144 2.38 12.40 -11.33
N ASN A 145 3.70 12.28 -11.19
CA ASN A 145 4.61 12.04 -12.31
C ASN A 145 5.64 10.93 -12.05
N ARG A 146 5.52 10.26 -10.90
CA ARG A 146 6.32 9.11 -10.50
C ARG A 146 5.42 8.00 -10.01
N GLY A 147 5.88 6.78 -10.20
CA GLY A 147 5.12 5.58 -9.92
C GLY A 147 5.97 4.34 -9.88
N ILE A 148 5.30 3.22 -9.73
CA ILE A 148 5.91 1.90 -9.85
C ILE A 148 5.09 0.99 -10.76
N SER A 149 5.73 -0.05 -11.27
CA SER A 149 5.03 -1.21 -11.80
C SER A 149 5.71 -2.49 -11.35
N TYR A 150 4.96 -3.57 -11.20
CA TYR A 150 5.48 -4.90 -10.90
C TYR A 150 4.53 -5.98 -11.42
N ILE A 151 5.02 -7.20 -11.55
CA ILE A 151 4.22 -8.38 -11.84
C ILE A 151 3.82 -9.04 -10.51
N ASP A 152 2.52 -9.17 -10.29
CA ASP A 152 1.95 -9.72 -9.06
C ASP A 152 1.88 -11.26 -9.06
N GLU A 153 1.24 -11.82 -8.03
CA GLU A 153 1.07 -13.27 -7.85
C GLU A 153 0.22 -13.95 -8.94
N THR A 154 -0.52 -13.16 -9.73
CA THR A 154 -1.36 -13.63 -10.84
C THR A 154 -0.68 -13.49 -12.20
N ASP A 155 0.61 -13.16 -12.21
CA ASP A 155 1.39 -12.82 -13.41
C ASP A 155 0.81 -11.60 -14.18
N THR A 156 0.11 -10.71 -13.48
CA THR A 156 -0.41 -9.46 -14.06
C THR A 156 0.51 -8.29 -13.73
N THR A 157 0.84 -7.47 -14.72
CA THR A 157 1.54 -6.20 -14.48
C THR A 157 0.58 -5.18 -13.88
N ARG A 158 0.90 -4.71 -12.68
CA ARG A 158 0.17 -3.67 -11.96
C ARG A 158 0.92 -2.34 -12.07
N TYR A 159 0.20 -1.24 -12.20
CA TYR A 159 0.77 0.11 -12.33
C TYR A 159 0.21 1.04 -11.27
N PHE A 160 1.08 1.81 -10.63
CA PHE A 160 0.69 2.73 -9.57
C PHE A 160 1.41 4.06 -9.74
N TYR A 161 0.73 5.16 -9.44
CA TYR A 161 1.39 6.45 -9.23
C TYR A 161 1.49 6.76 -7.74
N ILE A 162 2.47 7.58 -7.38
CA ILE A 162 2.71 8.04 -6.01
C ILE A 162 1.95 9.35 -5.82
N ILE A 163 1.19 9.43 -4.73
CA ILE A 163 0.52 10.66 -4.31
C ILE A 163 0.71 10.88 -2.82
N MET A 164 0.84 12.14 -2.40
CA MET A 164 0.82 12.50 -1.00
C MET A 164 -0.63 12.72 -0.53
N SER A 165 -0.98 12.10 0.59
CA SER A 165 -2.23 12.31 1.30
C SER A 165 -2.34 13.78 1.71
N GLY A 166 -3.46 14.42 1.36
CA GLY A 166 -3.77 15.78 1.80
C GLY A 166 -4.20 15.87 3.27
N GLU A 167 -4.43 14.74 3.94
CA GLU A 167 -4.88 14.69 5.34
C GLU A 167 -3.71 14.76 6.32
N ASP A 168 -2.67 13.95 6.10
CA ASP A 168 -1.55 13.75 7.03
C ASP A 168 -0.17 13.79 6.35
N GLY A 169 -0.12 13.93 5.02
CA GLY A 169 1.12 13.95 4.27
C GLY A 169 1.72 12.56 4.02
N SER A 170 1.05 11.45 4.36
CA SER A 170 1.56 10.11 4.05
C SER A 170 1.67 9.89 2.54
N LEU A 171 2.63 9.08 2.08
CA LEU A 171 2.68 8.66 0.69
C LEU A 171 1.73 7.49 0.44
N LEU A 172 1.08 7.48 -0.71
CA LEU A 172 0.13 6.46 -1.12
C LEU A 172 0.45 5.99 -2.54
N LEU A 173 0.17 4.71 -2.81
CA LEU A 173 0.14 4.16 -4.15
C LEU A 173 -1.30 4.03 -4.61
N VAL A 174 -1.61 4.63 -5.77
CA VAL A 174 -2.92 4.52 -6.39
C VAL A 174 -2.76 3.81 -7.71
N GLU A 175 -3.51 2.72 -7.86
CA GLU A 175 -3.49 1.88 -9.06
C GLU A 175 -4.13 2.60 -10.23
N PHE A 176 -3.57 2.43 -11.43
CA PHE A 176 -4.17 2.87 -12.68
C PHE A 176 -4.04 1.79 -13.75
N GLU A 177 -5.00 1.77 -14.67
CA GLU A 177 -4.92 0.93 -15.86
C GLU A 177 -4.00 1.62 -16.87
N ASN A 178 -2.93 0.93 -17.27
CA ASN A 178 -2.05 1.46 -18.29
C ASN A 178 -2.67 1.21 -19.68
N GLU A 179 -3.26 2.25 -20.26
CA GLU A 179 -3.70 2.26 -21.67
C GLU A 179 -2.54 2.31 -22.68
#